data_AF-A0A3L7SK63-F1
#
_entry.id   AF-A0A3L7SK63-F1
#
_cell.length_a   1.000
_cell.length_b   1.000
_cell.length_c   1.000
_cell.angle_alpha   90.00
_cell.angle_beta   90.00
_cell.angle_gamma   90.00
#
_symmetry.space_group_name_H-M   'P 1'
#
loop_
_entity.id
_entity.type
_entity.pdbx_description
1 polymer ?
#
loop_
_entity_poly.entity_id
_entity_poly.type
_entity_poly.pdbx_seq_one_letter_code
_entity_poly.pdbx_strand_id
1 'polypeptide(L)'
;MSRSAPRAADAPPTAPSGGDALDGGDALDDIRILLDGLAPSSAPVSLASTTIEMAAVSTGGRTAHHLQPPRRPRSRSWWRPAGCVLGALVLGLVVGRATTTDPDERILEYLPVVEHLGVLQEAGSVAFLGSVAERGYPPPRRFSFGRSPEERGARPDDPQDPSPEADDWLLLTETLEALQEGPFGPETPAREIDARRERVHELDAESRRRLSDAAKTFQELPLARRHDLIELARALGEGDPEEELDTLIGAARSWHRWLAWRDPADRHSIVALEAQERLEWLDRYARLNARPMFPGPAGRGGLGGRGFGGDRSGSIRGNRDGAAPPGGGGPRPAETAGQAEDRPVTTPAEGALEAP
;
A
#
# COMPACT_ATOMS: atom_id res chain seq x y z
N MET A 1 45.91 -45.17 15.82
CA MET A 1 45.90 -43.68 15.77
C MET A 1 44.49 -43.24 15.43
N SER A 2 43.69 -42.99 16.46
CA SER A 2 42.26 -42.71 16.38
C SER A 2 42.03 -41.22 16.12
N ARG A 3 41.28 -40.89 15.06
CA ARG A 3 40.82 -39.52 14.81
C ARG A 3 39.43 -39.35 15.41
N SER A 4 39.34 -38.53 16.43
CA SER A 4 38.09 -38.11 17.08
C SER A 4 37.28 -37.21 16.16
N ALA A 5 35.98 -37.49 16.05
CA ALA A 5 35.01 -36.64 15.39
C ALA A 5 34.71 -35.37 16.22
N PRO A 6 34.46 -34.21 15.59
CA PRO A 6 34.03 -33.02 16.30
C PRO A 6 32.58 -33.14 16.80
N ARG A 7 32.43 -32.73 18.05
CA ARG A 7 31.22 -32.70 18.88
C ARG A 7 30.31 -31.57 18.43
N ALA A 8 29.06 -31.89 18.10
CA ALA A 8 27.99 -30.92 17.88
C ALA A 8 27.71 -30.16 19.19
N ALA A 9 27.87 -28.84 19.17
CA ALA A 9 27.49 -27.94 20.25
C ALA A 9 26.77 -26.73 19.64
N ASP A 10 25.62 -26.45 20.24
CA ASP A 10 24.89 -25.17 20.27
C ASP A 10 24.27 -24.67 18.95
N ALA A 11 23.14 -25.29 18.58
CA ALA A 11 22.12 -24.63 17.79
C ALA A 11 21.32 -23.66 18.68
N PRO A 12 21.13 -22.38 18.29
CA PRO A 12 20.31 -21.42 19.03
C PRO A 12 18.82 -21.83 19.03
N PRO A 13 18.04 -21.44 20.05
CA PRO A 13 16.62 -21.78 20.13
C PRO A 13 15.86 -21.18 18.96
N THR A 14 15.13 -22.04 18.25
CA THR A 14 14.12 -21.69 17.26
C THR A 14 13.09 -20.75 17.90
N ALA A 15 12.96 -19.56 17.32
CA ALA A 15 11.90 -18.62 17.67
C ALA A 15 10.52 -19.27 17.44
N PRO A 16 9.51 -18.96 18.28
CA PRO A 16 8.16 -19.46 18.08
C PRO A 16 7.60 -18.89 16.77
N SER A 17 7.26 -19.80 15.86
CA SER A 17 6.37 -19.55 14.72
C SER A 17 5.03 -19.09 15.27
N GLY A 18 4.83 -17.78 15.31
CA GLY A 18 3.57 -17.13 15.65
C GLY A 18 3.21 -16.19 14.50
N GLY A 19 2.16 -16.54 13.78
CA GLY A 19 1.69 -15.82 12.61
C GLY A 19 0.63 -16.65 11.92
N ASP A 20 -0.30 -17.15 12.72
CA ASP A 20 -1.53 -17.78 12.26
C ASP A 20 -2.21 -16.87 11.25
N ALA A 21 -2.68 -17.53 10.20
CA ALA A 21 -3.56 -16.97 9.20
C ALA A 21 -4.68 -16.18 9.90
N LEU A 22 -4.89 -14.95 9.43
CA LEU A 22 -6.08 -14.16 9.72
C LEU A 22 -7.30 -14.93 9.20
N ASP A 23 -7.82 -15.82 10.03
CA ASP A 23 -9.15 -16.38 9.91
C ASP A 23 -10.13 -15.20 10.13
N GLY A 24 -10.63 -14.65 9.03
CA GLY A 24 -11.54 -13.50 9.02
C GLY A 24 -12.87 -13.74 9.75
N GLY A 25 -13.08 -14.93 10.32
CA GLY A 25 -14.17 -15.23 11.24
C GLY A 25 -14.03 -14.52 12.59
N ASP A 26 -12.81 -14.41 13.14
CA ASP A 26 -12.61 -13.87 14.49
C ASP A 26 -12.83 -12.34 14.56
N ALA A 27 -12.57 -11.61 13.48
CA ALA A 27 -12.79 -10.16 13.45
C ALA A 27 -14.27 -9.77 13.62
N LEU A 28 -15.21 -10.62 13.15
CA LEU A 28 -16.65 -10.39 13.31
C LEU A 28 -17.16 -10.84 14.69
N ASP A 29 -16.56 -11.87 15.28
CA ASP A 29 -16.88 -12.30 16.64
C ASP A 29 -16.32 -11.33 17.69
N ASP A 30 -15.15 -10.73 17.46
CA ASP A 30 -14.62 -9.65 18.31
C ASP A 30 -15.49 -8.38 18.25
N ILE A 31 -16.04 -8.02 17.08
CA ILE A 31 -16.99 -6.92 16.95
C ILE A 31 -18.30 -7.26 17.69
N ARG A 32 -18.77 -8.52 17.63
CA ARG A 32 -19.96 -8.95 18.40
C ARG A 32 -19.73 -8.89 19.90
N ILE A 33 -18.57 -9.33 20.38
CA ILE A 33 -18.21 -9.27 21.80
C ILE A 33 -18.08 -7.80 22.26
N LEU A 34 -17.54 -6.91 21.41
CA LEU A 34 -17.51 -5.47 21.68
C LEU A 34 -18.92 -4.85 21.71
N LEU A 35 -19.84 -5.30 20.86
CA LEU A 35 -21.24 -4.84 20.85
C LEU A 35 -22.04 -5.38 22.04
N ASP A 36 -21.79 -6.61 22.47
CA ASP A 36 -22.40 -7.20 23.68
C ASP A 36 -21.80 -6.63 24.97
N GLY A 37 -20.58 -6.10 24.90
CA GLY A 37 -19.89 -5.40 26.00
C GLY A 37 -20.25 -3.92 26.15
N LEU A 38 -20.96 -3.32 25.17
CA LEU A 38 -21.49 -1.97 25.34
C LEU A 38 -22.54 -2.02 26.45
N ALA A 39 -22.25 -1.30 27.54
CA ALA A 39 -23.20 -1.11 28.62
C ALA A 39 -24.56 -0.74 28.01
N PRO A 40 -25.65 -1.45 28.34
CA PRO A 40 -26.96 -1.17 27.77
C PRO A 40 -27.21 0.32 27.96
N SER A 41 -27.24 1.03 26.84
CA SER A 41 -27.53 2.46 26.80
C SER A 41 -28.91 2.63 27.39
N SER A 42 -28.96 2.92 28.69
CA SER A 42 -30.16 3.37 29.36
C SER A 42 -30.41 4.76 28.80
N ALA A 43 -31.14 4.82 27.69
CA ALA A 43 -31.66 6.07 27.18
C ALA A 43 -32.33 6.79 28.35
N PRO A 44 -31.95 8.04 28.65
CA PRO A 44 -32.49 8.74 29.80
C PRO A 44 -34.01 8.75 29.68
N VAL A 45 -34.69 8.35 30.76
CA VAL A 45 -36.15 8.19 30.83
C VAL A 45 -36.89 9.48 30.40
N SER A 46 -36.20 10.63 30.42
CA SER A 46 -36.70 11.92 29.93
C SER A 46 -36.82 12.03 28.40
N LEU A 47 -36.19 11.16 27.61
CA LEU A 47 -36.43 11.06 26.15
C LEU A 47 -37.51 10.05 25.81
N ALA A 48 -37.73 9.03 26.64
CA ALA A 48 -38.84 8.08 26.48
C ALA A 48 -40.21 8.72 26.82
N SER A 49 -40.24 9.82 27.58
CA SER A 49 -41.50 10.49 27.94
C SER A 49 -42.09 11.33 26.80
N THR A 50 -41.34 11.71 25.77
CA THR A 50 -41.88 12.58 24.70
C THR A 50 -42.42 11.83 23.49
N THR A 51 -42.08 10.54 23.31
CA THR A 51 -42.63 9.72 22.22
C THR A 51 -43.80 8.83 22.66
N ILE A 52 -44.02 8.69 23.97
CA ILE A 52 -45.17 7.95 24.53
C ILE A 52 -46.36 8.88 24.83
N GLU A 53 -46.22 10.20 24.77
CA GLU A 53 -47.36 11.11 25.00
C GLU A 53 -48.32 11.29 23.81
N MET A 54 -47.99 10.82 22.60
CA MET A 54 -48.94 10.82 21.48
C MET A 54 -49.73 9.52 21.28
N ALA A 55 -49.47 8.47 22.06
CA ALA A 55 -50.23 7.22 22.00
C ALA A 55 -51.25 7.04 23.14
N ALA A 56 -51.26 7.95 24.13
CA ALA A 56 -52.12 7.86 25.30
C ALA A 56 -53.14 9.01 25.39
N VAL A 57 -53.74 9.41 24.26
CA VAL A 57 -54.94 10.26 24.28
C VAL A 57 -56.18 9.42 24.05
N SER A 58 -57.09 9.50 25.03
CA SER A 58 -58.43 8.93 25.10
C SER A 58 -58.54 7.47 25.51
N THR A 59 -58.83 7.24 26.79
CA THR A 59 -60.00 6.47 27.24
C THR A 59 -60.21 6.64 28.76
N GLY A 60 -60.56 7.85 29.19
CA GLY A 60 -60.89 8.13 30.59
C GLY A 60 -62.29 8.72 30.74
N GLY A 61 -63.32 7.87 30.81
CA GLY A 61 -64.60 8.22 31.43
C GLY A 61 -65.85 8.00 30.58
N ARG A 62 -66.49 6.83 30.72
CA ARG A 62 -67.96 6.73 30.94
C ARG A 62 -68.39 5.32 31.34
N THR A 63 -68.94 5.28 32.55
CA THR A 63 -69.93 4.36 33.11
C THR A 63 -70.65 3.44 32.12
N ALA A 64 -70.46 2.14 32.36
CA ALA A 64 -71.44 1.06 32.34
C ALA A 64 -72.76 1.30 31.58
N HIS A 65 -72.84 0.75 30.37
CA HIS A 65 -74.05 0.07 29.91
C HIS A 65 -73.65 -1.26 29.30
N HIS A 66 -74.16 -2.32 29.92
CA HIS A 66 -73.97 -3.71 29.56
C HIS A 66 -74.73 -4.00 28.26
N LEU A 67 -74.06 -3.82 27.12
CA LEU A 67 -74.52 -4.27 25.81
C LEU A 67 -73.62 -5.42 25.36
N GLN A 68 -74.24 -6.58 25.10
CA GLN A 68 -73.57 -7.78 24.61
C GLN A 68 -72.78 -7.45 23.34
N PRO A 69 -71.46 -7.76 23.29
CA PRO A 69 -70.68 -7.53 22.10
C PRO A 69 -71.12 -8.49 20.99
N PRO A 70 -71.48 -7.99 19.79
CA PRO A 70 -71.77 -8.85 18.66
C PRO A 70 -70.51 -9.66 18.31
N ARG A 71 -70.66 -10.99 18.26
CA ARG A 71 -69.64 -11.94 17.79
C ARG A 71 -69.34 -11.69 16.31
N ARG A 72 -68.52 -10.68 16.01
CA ARG A 72 -67.95 -10.51 14.67
C ARG A 72 -66.75 -11.45 14.51
N PRO A 73 -66.64 -12.19 13.40
CA PRO A 73 -65.56 -13.14 13.17
C PRO A 73 -64.22 -12.39 13.15
N ARG A 74 -63.46 -12.54 14.22
CA ARG A 74 -62.20 -11.84 14.54
C ARG A 74 -60.98 -12.29 13.71
N SER A 75 -61.10 -13.27 12.82
CA SER A 75 -59.92 -13.92 12.23
C SER A 75 -59.32 -13.23 11.00
N ARG A 76 -60.00 -12.25 10.38
CA ARG A 76 -59.52 -11.62 9.13
C ARG A 76 -58.82 -10.26 9.30
N SER A 77 -58.93 -9.59 10.46
CA SER A 77 -58.36 -8.24 10.60
C SER A 77 -56.86 -8.22 10.97
N TRP A 78 -56.27 -9.34 11.35
CA TRP A 78 -54.85 -9.42 11.74
C TRP A 78 -53.88 -9.44 10.54
N TRP A 79 -54.36 -9.81 9.35
CA TRP A 79 -53.53 -9.89 8.15
C TRP A 79 -53.14 -8.52 7.58
N ARG A 80 -53.95 -7.47 7.83
CA ARG A 80 -53.68 -6.12 7.33
C ARG A 80 -52.40 -5.50 7.89
N PRO A 81 -52.16 -5.46 9.22
CA PRO A 81 -50.91 -4.93 9.75
C PRO A 81 -49.69 -5.77 9.33
N ALA A 82 -49.82 -7.10 9.27
CA ALA A 82 -48.75 -7.97 8.80
C ALA A 82 -48.37 -7.69 7.34
N GLY A 83 -49.36 -7.47 6.46
CA GLY A 83 -49.13 -7.10 5.06
C GLY A 83 -48.44 -5.73 4.91
N CYS A 84 -48.78 -4.74 5.75
CA CYS A 84 -48.11 -3.43 5.73
C CYS A 84 -46.62 -3.54 6.13
N VAL A 85 -46.30 -4.32 7.17
CA VAL A 85 -44.90 -4.53 7.59
C VAL A 85 -44.11 -5.24 6.50
N LEU A 86 -44.67 -6.31 5.92
CA LEU A 86 -44.01 -7.04 4.83
C LEU A 86 -43.80 -6.15 3.61
N GLY A 87 -44.80 -5.34 3.25
CA GLY A 87 -44.72 -4.39 2.14
C GLY A 87 -43.67 -3.31 2.38
N ALA A 88 -43.58 -2.76 3.59
CA ALA A 88 -42.55 -1.78 3.95
C ALA A 88 -41.14 -2.40 3.91
N LEU A 89 -40.99 -3.66 4.32
CA LEU A 89 -39.71 -4.37 4.31
C LEU A 89 -39.25 -4.67 2.88
N VAL A 90 -40.15 -5.12 2.00
CA VAL A 90 -39.85 -5.33 0.58
C VAL A 90 -39.55 -4.00 -0.11
N LEU A 91 -40.33 -2.95 0.14
CA LEU A 91 -40.09 -1.62 -0.41
C LEU A 91 -38.74 -1.06 0.07
N GLY A 92 -38.45 -1.19 1.36
CA GLY A 92 -37.16 -0.79 1.94
C GLY A 92 -35.99 -1.58 1.38
N LEU A 93 -36.16 -2.88 1.09
CA LEU A 93 -35.12 -3.69 0.45
C LEU A 93 -34.88 -3.25 -0.99
N VAL A 94 -35.94 -2.99 -1.78
CA VAL A 94 -35.83 -2.54 -3.17
C VAL A 94 -35.22 -1.14 -3.26
N VAL A 95 -35.68 -0.21 -2.42
CA VAL A 95 -35.11 1.14 -2.33
C VAL A 95 -33.67 1.06 -1.83
N GLY A 96 -33.39 0.26 -0.81
CA GLY A 96 -32.05 -0.01 -0.31
C GLY A 96 -31.12 -0.47 -1.42
N ARG A 97 -31.49 -1.53 -2.13
CA ARG A 97 -30.75 -2.07 -3.29
C ARG A 97 -30.59 -1.05 -4.43
N ALA A 98 -31.57 -0.20 -4.68
CA ALA A 98 -31.48 0.85 -5.69
C ALA A 98 -30.58 2.03 -5.26
N THR A 99 -30.35 2.20 -3.96
CA THR A 99 -29.54 3.30 -3.40
C THR A 99 -28.12 2.88 -3.02
N THR A 100 -27.89 1.62 -2.65
CA THR A 100 -26.54 1.08 -2.48
C THR A 100 -25.93 0.84 -3.84
N THR A 101 -25.02 1.72 -4.25
CA THR A 101 -24.09 1.48 -5.36
C THR A 101 -23.46 0.10 -5.17
N ASP A 102 -23.46 -0.71 -6.22
CA ASP A 102 -22.83 -2.02 -6.21
C ASP A 102 -21.33 -1.81 -5.86
N PRO A 103 -20.81 -2.39 -4.76
CA PRO A 103 -19.39 -2.22 -4.42
C PRO A 103 -18.47 -2.70 -5.54
N ASP A 104 -18.93 -3.66 -6.35
CA ASP A 104 -18.19 -4.19 -7.49
C ASP A 104 -18.14 -3.18 -8.64
N GLU A 105 -19.18 -2.37 -8.83
CA GLU A 105 -19.23 -1.31 -9.84
C GLU A 105 -18.10 -0.29 -9.62
N ARG A 106 -17.85 0.10 -8.37
CA ARG A 106 -16.72 0.99 -8.04
C ARG A 106 -15.37 0.36 -8.36
N ILE A 107 -15.19 -0.95 -8.19
CA ILE A 107 -13.92 -1.60 -8.56
C ILE A 107 -13.77 -1.62 -10.09
N LEU A 108 -14.87 -1.88 -10.81
CA LEU A 108 -14.90 -1.93 -12.27
C LEU A 108 -14.66 -0.55 -12.92
N GLU A 109 -15.14 0.53 -12.30
CA GLU A 109 -14.85 1.91 -12.71
C GLU A 109 -13.34 2.19 -12.75
N TYR A 110 -12.60 1.69 -11.76
CA TYR A 110 -11.15 1.88 -11.61
C TYR A 110 -10.35 0.63 -11.98
N LEU A 111 -10.93 -0.29 -12.75
CA LEU A 111 -10.30 -1.59 -13.05
C LEU A 111 -8.87 -1.47 -13.60
N PRO A 112 -8.57 -0.57 -14.58
CA PRO A 112 -7.20 -0.41 -15.06
C PRO A 112 -6.20 0.01 -13.97
N VAL A 113 -6.64 0.87 -13.03
CA VAL A 113 -5.81 1.30 -11.89
C VAL A 113 -5.55 0.13 -10.93
N VAL A 114 -6.55 -0.73 -10.73
CA VAL A 114 -6.46 -1.90 -9.85
C VAL A 114 -5.59 -3.00 -10.46
N GLU A 115 -5.76 -3.30 -11.75
CA GLU A 115 -4.97 -4.30 -12.49
C GLU A 115 -3.47 -3.95 -12.44
N HIS A 116 -3.14 -2.67 -12.57
CA HIS A 116 -1.75 -2.19 -12.58
C HIS A 116 -1.33 -1.50 -11.27
N LEU A 117 -2.00 -1.82 -10.15
CA LEU A 117 -1.78 -1.17 -8.86
C LEU A 117 -0.32 -1.20 -8.41
N GLY A 118 0.35 -2.33 -8.57
CA GLY A 118 1.76 -2.49 -8.18
C GLY A 118 2.68 -1.52 -8.93
N VAL A 119 2.53 -1.44 -10.24
CA VAL A 119 3.33 -0.53 -11.09
C VAL A 119 3.05 0.94 -10.73
N LEU A 120 1.78 1.30 -10.51
CA LEU A 120 1.41 2.67 -10.12
C LEU A 120 1.92 3.05 -8.73
N GLN A 121 1.88 2.14 -7.76
CA GLN A 121 2.44 2.36 -6.42
C GLN A 121 3.95 2.60 -6.44
N GLU A 122 4.64 1.85 -7.30
CA GLU A 122 6.07 2.04 -7.54
C GLU A 122 6.33 3.40 -8.15
N ALA A 123 5.64 3.76 -9.23
CA ALA A 123 5.75 5.06 -9.88
C ALA A 123 5.47 6.24 -8.92
N GLY A 124 4.58 6.07 -7.95
CA GLY A 124 4.37 7.00 -6.83
C GLY A 124 3.24 7.98 -7.07
N SER A 125 3.56 9.25 -7.30
CA SER A 125 2.59 10.33 -7.54
C SER A 125 3.09 11.26 -8.65
N VAL A 126 2.18 12.04 -9.25
CA VAL A 126 2.51 13.01 -10.31
C VAL A 126 3.56 14.03 -9.82
N ALA A 127 3.39 14.56 -8.60
CA ALA A 127 4.34 15.52 -8.02
C ALA A 127 5.74 14.93 -7.85
N PHE A 128 5.84 13.66 -7.47
CA PHE A 128 7.11 12.94 -7.39
C PHE A 128 7.76 12.78 -8.76
N LEU A 129 7.01 12.30 -9.76
CA LEU A 129 7.54 12.13 -11.11
C LEU A 129 7.95 13.46 -11.75
N GLY A 130 7.19 14.53 -11.53
CA GLY A 130 7.58 15.88 -11.95
C GLY A 130 8.92 16.31 -11.32
N SER A 131 9.12 16.02 -10.04
CA SER A 131 10.39 16.29 -9.34
C SER A 131 11.55 15.43 -9.88
N VAL A 132 11.27 14.19 -10.29
CA VAL A 132 12.25 13.29 -10.94
C VAL A 132 12.64 13.81 -12.33
N ALA A 133 11.66 14.28 -13.10
CA ALA A 133 11.86 14.90 -14.41
C ALA A 133 12.73 16.16 -14.30
N GLU A 134 12.36 17.09 -13.40
CA GLU A 134 13.05 18.36 -13.20
C GLU A 134 14.53 18.17 -12.85
N ARG A 135 14.84 17.17 -12.00
CA ARG A 135 16.21 16.87 -11.58
C ARG A 135 17.04 16.13 -12.63
N GLY A 136 16.40 15.52 -13.63
CA GLY A 136 17.09 14.89 -14.77
C GLY A 136 18.10 13.82 -14.36
N TYR A 137 17.72 12.91 -13.46
CA TYR A 137 18.66 11.90 -12.95
C TYR A 137 19.26 11.05 -14.08
N PRO A 138 20.59 10.86 -14.13
CA PRO A 138 21.21 10.02 -15.15
C PRO A 138 20.81 8.56 -14.92
N PRO A 139 20.80 7.73 -15.99
CA PRO A 139 20.56 6.31 -15.82
C PRO A 139 21.63 5.71 -14.89
N PRO A 140 21.24 4.75 -14.03
CA PRO A 140 22.22 4.06 -13.18
C PRO A 140 23.30 3.41 -14.07
N ARG A 141 24.59 3.47 -13.68
CA ARG A 141 25.74 2.92 -14.45
C ARG A 141 26.08 1.51 -14.00
N ARG A 142 26.08 0.53 -14.92
CA ARG A 142 25.99 -0.90 -14.56
C ARG A 142 27.21 -1.28 -13.75
N PHE A 143 27.06 -1.21 -12.44
CA PHE A 143 28.07 -1.61 -11.49
C PHE A 143 28.02 -3.12 -11.48
N SER A 144 29.05 -3.78 -12.02
CA SER A 144 29.18 -5.24 -11.99
C SER A 144 29.33 -5.81 -10.57
N PHE A 145 29.06 -5.01 -9.54
CA PHE A 145 29.08 -5.40 -8.14
C PHE A 145 27.93 -6.39 -7.91
N GLY A 146 28.27 -7.60 -7.50
CA GLY A 146 27.29 -8.62 -7.13
C GLY A 146 27.07 -9.72 -8.17
N ARG A 147 27.32 -9.50 -9.47
CA ARG A 147 27.36 -10.64 -10.41
C ARG A 147 28.53 -11.52 -10.06
N SER A 148 28.23 -12.77 -9.71
CA SER A 148 29.25 -13.75 -9.35
C SER A 148 30.21 -13.91 -10.53
N PRO A 149 31.49 -14.25 -10.29
CA PRO A 149 32.43 -14.54 -11.37
C PRO A 149 31.91 -15.62 -12.34
N GLU A 150 31.03 -16.50 -11.86
CA GLU A 150 30.41 -17.58 -12.62
C GLU A 150 29.34 -17.03 -13.60
N GLU A 151 28.50 -16.08 -13.17
CA GLU A 151 27.55 -15.37 -14.07
C GLU A 151 28.26 -14.49 -15.10
N ARG A 152 29.45 -13.98 -14.74
CA ARG A 152 30.28 -13.18 -15.65
C ARG A 152 31.00 -14.04 -16.70
N GLY A 153 31.07 -15.35 -16.49
CA GLY A 153 31.67 -16.34 -17.39
C GLY A 153 30.68 -17.00 -18.35
N ALA A 154 29.37 -16.70 -18.25
CA ALA A 154 28.39 -17.12 -19.24
C ALA A 154 28.81 -16.62 -20.62
N ARG A 155 28.90 -17.57 -21.56
CA ARG A 155 29.54 -17.43 -22.86
C ARG A 155 28.84 -16.31 -23.66
N PRO A 156 29.57 -15.49 -24.45
CA PRO A 156 28.97 -14.50 -25.35
C PRO A 156 27.96 -15.07 -26.37
N ASP A 157 27.93 -16.40 -26.53
CA ASP A 157 27.07 -17.12 -27.48
C ASP A 157 25.84 -17.78 -26.82
N ASP A 158 25.64 -17.65 -25.51
CA ASP A 158 24.37 -18.07 -24.90
C ASP A 158 23.29 -17.07 -25.33
N PRO A 159 22.19 -17.51 -25.97
CA PRO A 159 21.08 -16.62 -26.31
C PRO A 159 20.66 -15.93 -25.03
N GLN A 160 20.89 -14.61 -24.98
CA GLN A 160 20.56 -13.77 -23.85
C GLN A 160 19.14 -14.11 -23.39
N ASP A 161 19.03 -14.80 -22.25
CA ASP A 161 17.78 -14.79 -21.51
C ASP A 161 17.40 -13.30 -21.38
N PRO A 162 16.17 -12.92 -21.77
CA PRO A 162 15.72 -11.55 -21.66
C PRO A 162 16.03 -11.12 -20.23
N SER A 163 16.94 -10.14 -20.11
CA SER A 163 17.36 -9.63 -18.82
C SER A 163 16.08 -9.31 -18.04
N PRO A 164 15.91 -9.73 -16.78
CA PRO A 164 14.68 -9.47 -16.02
C PRO A 164 14.32 -7.97 -15.95
N GLU A 165 15.31 -7.09 -16.15
CA GLU A 165 15.08 -5.66 -16.38
C GLU A 165 14.13 -5.38 -17.56
N ALA A 166 14.22 -6.12 -18.67
CA ALA A 166 13.37 -5.97 -19.85
C ALA A 166 11.89 -6.29 -19.54
N ASP A 167 11.64 -7.26 -18.67
CA ASP A 167 10.28 -7.66 -18.29
C ASP A 167 9.59 -6.55 -17.46
N ASP A 168 10.32 -5.93 -16.52
CA ASP A 168 9.81 -4.80 -15.73
C ASP A 168 9.43 -3.59 -16.60
N TRP A 169 10.17 -3.36 -17.70
CA TRP A 169 9.84 -2.30 -18.67
C TRP A 169 8.59 -2.59 -19.48
N LEU A 170 8.39 -3.86 -19.85
CA LEU A 170 7.21 -4.29 -20.57
C LEU A 170 5.96 -4.08 -19.72
N LEU A 171 6.02 -4.39 -18.42
CA LEU A 171 4.91 -4.15 -17.49
C LEU A 171 4.52 -2.66 -17.40
N LEU A 172 5.48 -1.74 -17.34
CA LEU A 172 5.17 -0.30 -17.36
C LEU A 172 4.53 0.10 -18.68
N THR A 173 5.01 -0.44 -19.80
CA THR A 173 4.49 -0.09 -21.13
C THR A 173 3.07 -0.63 -21.32
N GLU A 174 2.84 -1.90 -20.93
CA GLU A 174 1.53 -2.54 -20.90
C GLU A 174 0.55 -1.76 -20.00
N THR A 175 1.02 -1.30 -18.83
CA THR A 175 0.22 -0.43 -17.94
C THR A 175 -0.19 0.86 -18.64
N LEU A 176 0.73 1.52 -19.35
CA LEU A 176 0.45 2.77 -20.05
C LEU A 176 -0.54 2.55 -21.20
N GLU A 177 -0.39 1.47 -21.95
CA GLU A 177 -1.33 1.10 -23.02
C GLU A 177 -2.73 0.83 -22.45
N ALA A 178 -2.83 0.02 -21.38
CA ALA A 178 -4.10 -0.29 -20.73
C ALA A 178 -4.80 0.96 -20.16
N LEU A 179 -4.05 1.92 -19.63
CA LEU A 179 -4.60 3.20 -19.14
C LEU A 179 -5.12 4.11 -20.27
N GLN A 180 -4.64 3.93 -21.51
CA GLN A 180 -5.07 4.71 -22.68
C GLN A 180 -6.27 4.08 -23.41
N GLU A 181 -6.62 2.81 -23.15
CA GLU A 181 -7.69 2.09 -23.86
C GLU A 181 -9.10 2.65 -23.60
N GLY A 182 -9.30 3.44 -22.54
CA GLY A 182 -10.58 4.07 -22.28
C GLY A 182 -10.64 4.85 -20.97
N PRO A 183 -11.73 5.62 -20.76
CA PRO A 183 -11.91 6.39 -19.55
C PRO A 183 -12.03 5.47 -18.34
N PHE A 184 -11.54 5.91 -17.19
CA PHE A 184 -11.75 5.23 -15.91
C PHE A 184 -12.19 6.20 -14.82
N GLY A 185 -12.81 5.66 -13.77
CA GLY A 185 -13.43 6.41 -12.69
C GLY A 185 -14.94 6.62 -12.87
N PRO A 186 -15.55 7.60 -12.19
CA PRO A 186 -17.01 7.69 -12.06
C PRO A 186 -17.70 8.10 -13.38
N GLU A 187 -16.93 8.63 -14.34
CA GLU A 187 -17.41 9.01 -15.67
C GLU A 187 -17.36 7.83 -16.67
N THR A 188 -16.97 6.63 -16.22
CA THR A 188 -16.90 5.44 -17.07
C THR A 188 -18.31 5.08 -17.58
N PRO A 189 -18.53 5.00 -18.91
CA PRO A 189 -19.85 4.65 -19.44
C PRO A 189 -20.30 3.26 -18.98
N ALA A 190 -21.59 3.08 -18.66
CA ALA A 190 -22.12 1.79 -18.20
C ALA A 190 -21.81 0.60 -19.13
N ARG A 191 -21.79 0.83 -20.45
CA ARG A 191 -21.39 -0.18 -21.46
C ARG A 191 -19.96 -0.70 -21.26
N GLU A 192 -19.07 0.16 -20.80
CA GLU A 192 -17.65 -0.16 -20.56
C GLU A 192 -17.53 -0.94 -19.25
N ILE A 193 -18.30 -0.57 -18.22
CA ILE A 193 -18.39 -1.32 -16.97
C ILE A 193 -18.90 -2.76 -17.23
N ASP A 194 -19.92 -2.93 -18.07
CA ASP A 194 -20.42 -4.24 -18.45
C ASP A 194 -19.38 -5.07 -19.23
N ALA A 195 -18.66 -4.45 -20.16
CA ALA A 195 -17.56 -5.11 -20.90
C ALA A 195 -16.41 -5.54 -19.98
N ARG A 196 -16.04 -4.69 -19.01
CA ARG A 196 -15.04 -5.01 -17.98
C ARG A 196 -15.51 -6.17 -17.08
N ARG A 197 -16.79 -6.19 -16.72
CA ARG A 197 -17.39 -7.29 -15.95
C ARG A 197 -17.27 -8.61 -16.71
N GLU A 198 -17.59 -8.62 -18.01
CA GLU A 198 -17.44 -9.79 -18.88
C GLU A 198 -15.96 -10.24 -18.94
N ARG A 199 -15.02 -9.31 -19.17
CA ARG A 199 -13.58 -9.59 -19.16
C ARG A 199 -13.12 -10.26 -17.86
N VAL A 200 -13.53 -9.74 -16.70
CA VAL A 200 -13.18 -10.32 -15.39
C VAL A 200 -13.79 -11.71 -15.19
N HIS A 201 -14.96 -11.98 -15.77
CA HIS A 201 -15.56 -13.31 -15.77
C HIS A 201 -14.81 -14.32 -16.65
N GLU A 202 -14.19 -13.86 -17.74
CA GLU A 202 -13.39 -14.68 -18.65
C GLU A 202 -11.99 -15.00 -18.10
N LEU A 203 -11.47 -14.20 -17.17
CA LEU A 203 -10.20 -14.47 -16.50
C LEU A 203 -10.21 -15.84 -15.81
N ASP A 204 -9.07 -16.53 -15.88
CA ASP A 204 -8.85 -17.76 -15.15
C ASP A 204 -8.89 -17.54 -13.63
N ALA A 205 -9.01 -18.64 -12.87
CA ALA A 205 -9.19 -18.57 -11.43
C ALA A 205 -7.99 -17.96 -10.69
N GLU A 206 -6.77 -18.08 -11.22
CA GLU A 206 -5.58 -17.51 -10.61
C GLU A 206 -5.52 -16.00 -10.88
N SER A 207 -5.72 -15.57 -12.13
CA SER A 207 -5.77 -14.15 -12.49
C SER A 207 -6.88 -13.41 -11.74
N ARG A 208 -8.06 -14.01 -11.59
CA ARG A 208 -9.16 -13.43 -10.80
C ARG A 208 -8.82 -13.29 -9.32
N ARG A 209 -8.08 -14.23 -8.74
CA ARG A 209 -7.60 -14.12 -7.35
C ARG A 209 -6.61 -12.97 -7.21
N ARG A 210 -5.62 -12.86 -8.10
CA ARG A 210 -4.66 -11.74 -8.11
C ARG A 210 -5.36 -10.40 -8.23
N LEU A 211 -6.37 -10.29 -9.11
CA LEU A 211 -7.18 -9.09 -9.26
C LEU A 211 -7.98 -8.77 -7.99
N SER A 212 -8.58 -9.78 -7.36
CA SER A 212 -9.28 -9.62 -6.07
C SER A 212 -8.35 -9.14 -4.96
N ASP A 213 -7.12 -9.67 -4.89
CA ASP A 213 -6.12 -9.26 -3.91
C ASP A 213 -5.64 -7.82 -4.16
N ALA A 214 -5.45 -7.44 -5.43
CA ALA A 214 -5.13 -6.07 -5.82
C ALA A 214 -6.28 -5.10 -5.49
N ALA A 215 -7.54 -5.50 -5.76
CA ALA A 215 -8.72 -4.70 -5.43
C ALA A 215 -8.85 -4.48 -3.93
N LYS A 216 -8.65 -5.53 -3.13
CA LYS A 216 -8.63 -5.44 -1.66
C LYS A 216 -7.53 -4.50 -1.19
N THR A 217 -6.30 -4.67 -1.70
CA THR A 217 -5.16 -3.81 -1.38
C THR A 217 -5.46 -2.36 -1.71
N PHE A 218 -6.03 -2.08 -2.89
CA PHE A 218 -6.42 -0.73 -3.29
C PHE A 218 -7.47 -0.15 -2.33
N GLN A 219 -8.47 -0.92 -1.92
CA GLN A 219 -9.51 -0.48 -0.99
C GLN A 219 -8.99 -0.17 0.42
N GLU A 220 -7.98 -0.90 0.88
CA GLU A 220 -7.33 -0.71 2.18
C GLU A 220 -6.38 0.50 2.22
N LEU A 221 -5.98 1.05 1.06
CA LEU A 221 -5.15 2.26 1.01
C LEU A 221 -5.85 3.48 1.63
N PRO A 222 -5.09 4.38 2.29
CA PRO A 222 -5.60 5.69 2.70
C PRO A 222 -6.22 6.46 1.53
N LEU A 223 -7.30 7.21 1.78
CA LEU A 223 -8.02 7.94 0.74
C LEU A 223 -7.12 8.87 -0.07
N ALA A 224 -6.20 9.60 0.58
CA ALA A 224 -5.22 10.45 -0.08
C ALA A 224 -4.33 9.65 -1.05
N ARG A 225 -3.88 8.46 -0.64
CA ARG A 225 -3.03 7.62 -1.49
C ARG A 225 -3.78 7.06 -2.69
N ARG A 226 -5.05 6.69 -2.53
CA ARG A 226 -5.90 6.30 -3.66
C ARG A 226 -6.06 7.44 -4.66
N HIS A 227 -6.30 8.66 -4.16
CA HIS A 227 -6.40 9.85 -5.00
C HIS A 227 -5.13 10.08 -5.81
N ASP A 228 -3.96 10.05 -5.18
CA ASP A 228 -2.66 10.21 -5.85
C ASP A 228 -2.45 9.17 -6.97
N LEU A 229 -2.84 7.91 -6.74
CA LEU A 229 -2.73 6.85 -7.74
C LEU A 229 -3.70 7.04 -8.91
N ILE A 230 -4.93 7.50 -8.64
CA ILE A 230 -5.91 7.81 -9.68
C ILE A 230 -5.45 9.02 -10.49
N GLU A 231 -4.95 10.07 -9.84
CA GLU A 231 -4.39 11.24 -10.53
C GLU A 231 -3.16 10.87 -11.37
N LEU A 232 -2.28 10.02 -10.85
CA LEU A 232 -1.14 9.51 -11.59
C LEU A 232 -1.58 8.71 -12.81
N ALA A 233 -2.50 7.77 -12.63
CA ALA A 233 -3.06 6.99 -13.74
C ALA A 233 -3.68 7.92 -14.78
N ARG A 234 -4.40 8.97 -14.35
CA ARG A 234 -5.04 9.93 -15.26
C ARG A 234 -4.01 10.75 -16.01
N ALA A 235 -2.96 11.22 -15.33
CA ALA A 235 -1.87 11.95 -15.96
C ALA A 235 -1.12 11.09 -16.99
N LEU A 236 -1.05 9.78 -16.79
CA LEU A 236 -0.40 8.84 -17.70
C LEU A 236 -1.29 8.31 -18.84
N GLY A 237 -2.62 8.29 -18.66
CA GLY A 237 -3.58 7.75 -19.63
C GLY A 237 -4.39 8.80 -20.40
N GLU A 238 -4.78 9.90 -19.74
CA GLU A 238 -5.69 10.94 -20.27
C GLU A 238 -5.02 12.33 -20.36
N GLY A 239 -3.73 12.45 -20.03
CA GLY A 239 -3.04 13.75 -20.00
C GLY A 239 -2.88 14.39 -21.39
N ASP A 240 -3.43 15.58 -21.57
CA ASP A 240 -3.03 16.59 -22.58
C ASP A 240 -1.95 17.48 -21.94
N PRO A 241 -0.82 17.89 -22.54
CA PRO A 241 -0.25 17.69 -23.89
C PRO A 241 0.83 16.58 -24.01
N GLU A 242 1.11 16.11 -25.23
CA GLU A 242 2.14 15.09 -25.55
C GLU A 242 3.49 15.32 -24.84
N GLU A 243 3.94 16.58 -24.71
CA GLU A 243 5.22 16.92 -24.06
C GLU A 243 5.24 16.63 -22.56
N GLU A 244 4.15 16.91 -21.83
CA GLU A 244 4.07 16.67 -20.39
C GLU A 244 3.95 15.16 -20.11
N LEU A 245 3.13 14.48 -20.90
CA LEU A 245 2.99 13.03 -20.85
C LEU A 245 4.34 12.32 -21.10
N ASP A 246 5.05 12.70 -22.16
CA ASP A 246 6.37 12.15 -22.48
C ASP A 246 7.39 12.42 -21.37
N THR A 247 7.30 13.59 -20.73
CA THR A 247 8.16 13.95 -19.59
C THR A 247 7.87 13.07 -18.38
N LEU A 248 6.59 12.86 -18.03
CA LEU A 248 6.18 11.99 -16.93
C LEU A 248 6.53 10.53 -17.20
N ILE A 249 6.29 10.04 -18.42
CA ILE A 249 6.69 8.69 -18.84
C ILE A 249 8.21 8.56 -18.75
N GLY A 250 8.98 9.54 -19.24
CA GLY A 250 10.43 9.56 -19.13
C GLY A 250 10.93 9.50 -17.70
N ALA A 251 10.29 10.22 -16.78
CA ALA A 251 10.60 10.21 -15.36
C ALA A 251 10.24 8.89 -14.67
N ALA A 252 9.02 8.37 -14.92
CA ALA A 252 8.60 7.06 -14.45
C ALA A 252 9.58 6.00 -14.91
N ARG A 253 9.96 6.05 -16.18
CA ARG A 253 10.97 5.15 -16.73
C ARG A 253 12.29 5.27 -15.96
N SER A 254 12.86 6.47 -15.87
CA SER A 254 14.11 6.69 -15.14
C SER A 254 14.05 6.12 -13.72
N TRP A 255 12.95 6.36 -13.00
CA TRP A 255 12.71 5.83 -11.67
C TRP A 255 12.66 4.30 -11.60
N HIS A 256 11.87 3.64 -12.46
CA HIS A 256 11.82 2.18 -12.53
C HIS A 256 13.19 1.58 -12.85
N ARG A 257 14.02 2.24 -13.67
CA ARG A 257 15.41 1.83 -13.91
C ARG A 257 16.24 1.82 -12.63
N TRP A 258 16.05 2.80 -11.75
CA TRP A 258 16.73 2.85 -10.45
C TRP A 258 16.22 1.78 -9.48
N LEU A 259 14.92 1.44 -9.53
CA LEU A 259 14.33 0.38 -8.72
C LEU A 259 14.76 -1.02 -9.15
N ALA A 260 14.77 -1.29 -10.47
CA ALA A 260 15.18 -2.58 -11.02
C ALA A 260 16.63 -2.98 -10.67
N TRP A 261 17.42 -2.02 -10.19
CA TRP A 261 18.80 -2.21 -9.77
C TRP A 261 18.97 -2.59 -8.31
N ARG A 262 17.86 -2.59 -7.57
CA ARG A 262 17.83 -2.97 -6.18
C ARG A 262 17.39 -4.42 -6.06
N ASP A 263 17.81 -5.04 -4.96
CA ASP A 263 17.25 -6.32 -4.55
C ASP A 263 15.71 -6.18 -4.44
N PRO A 264 14.92 -7.15 -4.95
CA PRO A 264 13.47 -7.15 -4.78
C PRO A 264 13.01 -6.89 -3.34
N ALA A 265 13.74 -7.38 -2.33
CA ALA A 265 13.43 -7.11 -0.92
C ALA A 265 13.58 -5.62 -0.56
N ASP A 266 14.63 -4.96 -1.08
CA ASP A 266 14.86 -3.53 -0.87
C ASP A 266 13.87 -2.68 -1.66
N ARG A 267 13.42 -3.12 -2.83
CA ARG A 267 12.46 -2.40 -3.69
C ARG A 267 11.20 -2.04 -2.92
N HIS A 268 10.63 -2.99 -2.18
CA HIS A 268 9.45 -2.74 -1.35
C HIS A 268 9.69 -1.68 -0.27
N SER A 269 10.86 -1.70 0.38
CA SER A 269 11.20 -0.70 1.41
C SER A 269 11.34 0.70 0.82
N ILE A 270 11.87 0.82 -0.40
CA ILE A 270 12.04 2.09 -1.10
C ILE A 270 10.69 2.62 -1.60
N VAL A 271 9.82 1.74 -2.10
CA VAL A 271 8.47 2.08 -2.54
C VAL A 271 7.57 2.43 -1.35
N ALA A 272 7.83 1.93 -0.15
CA ALA A 272 7.11 2.35 1.05
C ALA A 272 7.50 3.76 1.53
N LEU A 273 8.62 4.34 1.05
CA LEU A 273 9.04 5.68 1.44
C LEU A 273 8.12 6.77 0.89
N GLU A 274 8.03 7.87 1.63
CA GLU A 274 7.35 9.09 1.19
C GLU A 274 8.06 9.71 -0.01
N ALA A 275 7.33 10.52 -0.81
CA ALA A 275 7.86 11.10 -2.05
C ALA A 275 9.18 11.86 -1.85
N GLN A 276 9.28 12.64 -0.78
CA GLN A 276 10.48 13.40 -0.43
C GLN A 276 11.66 12.48 -0.07
N GLU A 277 11.41 11.42 0.70
CA GLU A 277 12.44 10.45 1.09
C GLU A 277 12.94 9.64 -0.11
N ARG A 278 12.05 9.31 -1.06
CA ARG A 278 12.43 8.68 -2.35
C ARG A 278 13.35 9.60 -3.16
N LEU A 279 13.07 10.90 -3.19
CA LEU A 279 13.93 11.89 -3.87
C LEU A 279 15.30 12.01 -3.18
N GLU A 280 15.35 12.08 -1.85
CA GLU A 280 16.61 12.09 -1.10
C GLU A 280 17.41 10.80 -1.28
N TRP A 281 16.72 9.67 -1.37
CA TRP A 281 17.32 8.40 -1.74
C TRP A 281 17.94 8.48 -3.14
N LEU A 282 17.20 8.95 -4.16
CA LEU A 282 17.72 9.15 -5.51
C LEU A 282 18.93 10.09 -5.52
N ASP A 283 18.89 11.22 -4.82
CA ASP A 283 20.01 12.16 -4.75
C ASP A 283 21.27 11.53 -4.18
N ARG A 284 21.14 10.71 -3.12
CA ARG A 284 22.28 10.00 -2.53
C ARG A 284 22.87 9.01 -3.53
N TYR A 285 22.03 8.22 -4.21
CA TYR A 285 22.49 7.19 -5.13
C TYR A 285 22.99 7.76 -6.47
N ALA A 286 22.34 8.77 -7.03
CA ALA A 286 22.80 9.48 -8.22
C ALA A 286 24.18 10.12 -7.99
N ARG A 287 24.43 10.71 -6.81
CA ARG A 287 25.76 11.22 -6.44
C ARG A 287 26.83 10.13 -6.37
N LEU A 288 26.50 8.96 -5.83
CA LEU A 288 27.41 7.81 -5.80
C LEU A 288 27.68 7.27 -7.22
N ASN A 289 26.66 7.24 -8.07
CA ASN A 289 26.76 6.80 -9.45
C ASN A 289 27.53 7.77 -10.36
N ALA A 290 27.43 9.07 -10.08
CA ALA A 290 28.14 10.12 -10.81
C ALA A 290 29.63 10.18 -10.45
N ARG A 291 30.06 9.63 -9.30
CA ARG A 291 31.49 9.58 -8.95
C ARG A 291 32.23 8.84 -10.07
N PRO A 292 33.25 9.45 -10.69
CA PRO A 292 34.12 8.70 -11.59
C PRO A 292 34.65 7.52 -10.78
N MET A 293 34.43 6.30 -11.29
CA MET A 293 35.04 5.10 -10.74
C MET A 293 36.52 5.47 -10.62
N PHE A 294 37.00 5.59 -9.37
CA PHE A 294 38.35 6.09 -9.10
C PHE A 294 39.26 5.45 -10.14
N PRO A 295 40.04 6.22 -10.93
CA PRO A 295 40.97 5.63 -11.88
C PRO A 295 41.87 4.73 -11.05
N GLY A 296 41.55 3.42 -11.05
CA GLY A 296 42.28 2.43 -10.30
C GLY A 296 43.71 2.63 -10.70
N PRO A 297 44.64 2.82 -9.74
CA PRO A 297 45.89 3.55 -9.90
C PRO A 297 46.49 3.25 -11.26
N ALA A 298 46.22 4.14 -12.22
CA ALA A 298 46.53 3.91 -13.62
C ALA A 298 48.05 3.86 -13.70
N GLY A 299 48.58 2.64 -13.81
CA GLY A 299 50.00 2.41 -13.97
C GLY A 299 50.87 3.20 -12.99
N ARG A 300 50.98 2.72 -11.75
CA ARG A 300 52.34 2.57 -11.21
C ARG A 300 53.00 1.43 -11.99
N GLY A 301 53.28 1.67 -13.28
CA GLY A 301 54.45 1.09 -13.91
C GLY A 301 55.62 1.49 -13.01
N GLY A 302 56.21 0.61 -12.23
CA GLY A 302 56.30 -0.81 -12.52
C GLY A 302 57.19 -1.05 -13.73
N LEU A 303 58.11 -0.12 -14.00
CA LEU A 303 59.34 -0.34 -14.77
C LEU A 303 60.47 0.42 -14.08
N GLY A 304 61.27 -0.32 -13.30
CA GLY A 304 62.60 0.11 -12.86
C GLY A 304 62.72 0.42 -11.36
N GLY A 305 63.15 -0.55 -10.56
CA GLY A 305 63.49 -0.32 -9.17
C GLY A 305 63.97 -1.57 -8.44
N ARG A 306 65.08 -2.13 -8.91
CA ARG A 306 65.89 -3.15 -8.20
C ARG A 306 66.01 -2.83 -6.71
N GLY A 307 65.85 -3.85 -5.88
CA GLY A 307 66.58 -3.95 -4.61
C GLY A 307 65.75 -4.10 -3.35
N PHE A 308 65.21 -5.29 -3.11
CA PHE A 308 65.10 -5.83 -1.75
C PHE A 308 65.47 -7.32 -1.78
N GLY A 309 66.71 -7.58 -2.20
CA GLY A 309 67.52 -8.62 -1.59
C GLY A 309 68.05 -8.02 -0.30
N GLY A 310 67.56 -8.50 0.83
CA GLY A 310 67.89 -7.96 2.14
C GLY A 310 67.37 -8.89 3.21
N ASP A 311 68.04 -10.03 3.33
CA ASP A 311 67.99 -10.89 4.51
C ASP A 311 68.12 -10.03 5.77
N ARG A 312 67.00 -9.78 6.45
CA ARG A 312 67.01 -9.45 7.87
C ARG A 312 66.45 -10.62 8.62
N SER A 313 67.32 -11.60 8.83
CA SER A 313 67.34 -12.38 10.06
C SER A 313 67.47 -11.39 11.23
N GLY A 314 66.33 -11.02 11.82
CA GLY A 314 66.25 -10.13 12.96
C GLY A 314 65.12 -10.63 13.83
N SER A 315 65.48 -11.36 14.87
CA SER A 315 64.61 -11.82 15.94
C SER A 315 63.64 -10.73 16.42
N ILE A 316 62.33 -10.94 16.26
CA ILE A 316 61.34 -10.34 17.16
C ILE A 316 60.72 -11.47 17.96
N ARG A 317 61.46 -11.79 19.01
CA ARG A 317 61.02 -12.55 20.17
C ARG A 317 60.40 -11.54 21.13
N GLY A 318 59.13 -11.72 21.47
CA GLY A 318 58.49 -11.12 22.64
C GLY A 318 57.92 -9.72 22.46
N ASN A 319 56.59 -9.59 22.43
CA ASN A 319 55.91 -9.02 23.58
C ASN A 319 54.42 -9.40 23.54
N ARG A 320 54.13 -10.49 24.23
CA ARG A 320 52.85 -10.76 24.87
C ARG A 320 52.95 -10.00 26.19
N ASP A 321 52.25 -8.88 26.29
CA ASP A 321 51.72 -8.26 27.53
C ASP A 321 51.51 -6.75 27.34
N GLY A 322 50.31 -6.29 27.70
CA GLY A 322 50.05 -4.90 28.08
C GLY A 322 49.50 -4.00 26.97
N ALA A 323 48.17 -3.86 26.94
CA ALA A 323 47.46 -2.61 27.22
C ALA A 323 46.10 -2.61 26.51
N ALA A 324 45.06 -2.87 27.30
CA ALA A 324 43.69 -2.54 26.94
C ALA A 324 43.60 -1.03 26.67
N PRO A 325 42.95 -0.57 25.58
CA PRO A 325 42.61 0.83 25.45
C PRO A 325 41.62 1.22 26.57
N PRO A 326 41.83 2.35 27.26
CA PRO A 326 40.93 2.79 28.33
C PRO A 326 39.54 3.06 27.75
N GLY A 327 38.54 2.50 28.42
CA GLY A 327 37.13 2.74 28.16
C GLY A 327 36.81 4.24 28.22
N GLY A 328 36.53 4.82 27.05
CA GLY A 328 35.84 6.09 26.94
C GLY A 328 34.37 5.91 27.25
N GLY A 329 34.04 5.80 28.54
CA GLY A 329 32.68 5.96 29.05
C GLY A 329 32.29 7.44 28.95
N GLY A 330 31.92 7.88 27.75
CA GLY A 330 31.24 9.15 27.56
C GLY A 330 29.78 9.02 28.06
N PRO A 331 29.27 9.97 28.85
CA PRO A 331 27.87 9.96 29.26
C PRO A 331 26.99 10.06 28.00
N ARG A 332 26.12 9.07 27.84
CA ARG A 332 25.02 9.07 26.87
C ARG A 332 24.20 10.35 27.11
N PRO A 333 24.02 11.24 26.12
CA PRO A 333 23.08 12.34 26.27
C PRO A 333 21.69 11.72 26.49
N ALA A 334 20.99 12.25 27.49
CA ALA A 334 19.62 11.87 27.80
C ALA A 334 18.76 11.99 26.54
N GLU A 335 17.94 10.97 26.29
CA GLU A 335 16.79 11.05 25.41
C GLU A 335 15.99 12.30 25.78
N THR A 336 16.10 13.33 24.95
CA THR A 336 15.14 14.41 24.91
C THR A 336 13.85 13.79 24.41
N ALA A 337 12.99 13.38 25.34
CA ALA A 337 11.58 13.13 25.07
C ALA A 337 11.05 14.38 24.36
N GLY A 338 10.79 14.23 23.06
CA GLY A 338 10.16 15.23 22.23
C GLY A 338 8.79 15.53 22.80
N GLN A 339 8.77 16.58 23.61
CA GLN A 339 7.64 17.35 24.04
C GLN A 339 6.73 17.59 22.82
N ALA A 340 5.59 16.91 22.80
CA ALA A 340 4.52 17.19 21.84
C ALA A 340 4.13 18.65 22.03
N GLU A 341 4.53 19.49 21.07
CA GLU A 341 4.05 20.86 20.95
C GLU A 341 2.54 20.78 20.68
N ASP A 342 1.79 21.00 21.75
CA ASP A 342 0.37 21.34 21.75
C ASP A 342 0.23 22.70 21.05
N ARG A 343 0.21 22.68 19.71
CA ARG A 343 -0.10 23.87 18.91
C ARG A 343 -1.61 24.00 18.82
N PRO A 344 -2.20 25.13 19.27
CA PRO A 344 -3.60 25.39 19.05
C PRO A 344 -3.87 25.46 17.54
N VAL A 345 -4.74 24.58 17.06
CA VAL A 345 -5.32 24.65 15.72
C VAL A 345 -6.09 25.96 15.63
N THR A 346 -5.50 26.96 14.98
CA THR A 346 -6.24 28.14 14.51
C THR A 346 -7.06 27.70 13.30
N THR A 347 -8.35 27.48 13.52
CA THR A 347 -9.35 27.42 12.44
C THR A 347 -9.33 28.74 11.67
N PRO A 348 -9.11 28.74 10.33
CA PRO A 348 -9.30 29.94 9.55
C PRO A 348 -10.78 30.34 9.55
N ALA A 349 -11.02 31.65 9.69
CA ALA A 349 -12.34 32.24 9.69
C ALA A 349 -13.05 31.98 8.35
N GLU A 350 -14.17 31.27 8.46
CA GLU A 350 -15.18 31.12 7.42
C GLU A 350 -15.82 32.48 7.16
N GLY A 351 -15.57 33.06 5.98
CA GLY A 351 -16.20 34.33 5.62
C GLY A 351 -15.76 34.89 4.28
N ALA A 352 -16.51 34.58 3.22
CA ALA A 352 -17.08 35.57 2.29
C ALA A 352 -17.88 34.83 1.20
N LEU A 353 -19.19 34.71 1.43
CA LEU A 353 -20.17 34.51 0.36
C LEU A 353 -20.26 35.83 -0.42
N GLU A 354 -19.64 35.88 -1.60
CA GLU A 354 -20.07 36.80 -2.65
C GLU A 354 -21.23 36.14 -3.41
N ALA A 355 -22.41 36.76 -3.29
CA ALA A 355 -23.57 36.45 -4.12
C ALA A 355 -23.50 37.28 -5.42
N PRO A 356 -24.00 36.74 -6.55
CA PRO A 356 -24.16 37.48 -7.81
C PRO A 356 -25.30 38.50 -7.78
#